data_AF-A0A8S3BU28-F1
#
_entry.id   AF-A0A8S3BU28-F1
#
_cell.length_a   1.000
_cell.length_b   1.000
_cell.length_c   1.000
_cell.angle_alpha   90.00
_cell.angle_beta   90.00
_cell.angle_gamma   90.00
#
_symmetry.space_group_name_H-M   'P 1'
#
loop_
_entity.id
_entity.type
_entity.pdbx_description
1 polymer ?
#
loop_
_entity_poly.entity_id
_entity_poly.type
_entity_poly.pdbx_seq_one_letter_code
_entity_poly.pdbx_strand_id
1 'polypeptide(L)'
;QYSTAINLTDFTALTVIPNGGCLDEDWLSANPSPMGRIVLVKRGLCDFIQKAAFATTYQAKTLLLYNDGASSDRNNPIFIS
;
A
#
# COMPACT_ATOMS: atom_id res chain seq x y z
N GLN A 1 2.65 8.84 14.91
CA GLN A 1 3.10 9.36 13.61
C GLN A 1 2.79 8.29 12.57
N TYR A 2 1.85 8.52 11.64
CA TYR A 2 1.32 7.46 10.74
C TYR A 2 1.92 7.50 9.32
N SER A 3 2.74 8.49 9.04
CA SER A 3 3.53 8.60 7.82
C SER A 3 4.83 9.33 8.13
N THR A 4 5.89 9.00 7.41
CA THR A 4 7.18 9.68 7.46
C THR A 4 7.65 9.95 6.05
N ALA A 5 8.43 11.01 5.87
CA ALA A 5 9.20 11.17 4.65
C ALA A 5 10.18 10.00 4.52
N ILE A 6 10.40 9.55 3.28
CA ILE A 6 11.41 8.56 2.94
C ILE A 6 12.35 9.16 1.88
N ASN A 7 13.63 8.88 2.02
CA ASN A 7 14.64 9.27 1.05
C ASN A 7 15.26 8.00 0.46
N LEU A 8 14.87 7.65 -0.77
CA LEU A 8 15.40 6.49 -1.49
C LEU A 8 16.45 6.97 -2.48
N THR A 9 17.71 6.57 -2.27
CA THR A 9 18.84 6.90 -3.15
C THR A 9 18.99 5.93 -4.32
N ASP A 10 18.40 4.75 -4.21
CA ASP A 10 18.44 3.69 -5.22
C ASP A 10 17.04 3.42 -5.78
N PHE A 11 16.99 3.05 -7.06
CA PHE A 11 15.74 2.68 -7.71
C PHE A 11 15.06 1.53 -6.95
N THR A 12 13.83 1.77 -6.50
CA THR A 12 12.98 0.76 -5.88
C THR A 12 11.70 0.66 -6.70
N ALA A 13 11.46 -0.49 -7.31
CA ALA A 13 10.28 -0.70 -8.12
C ALA A 13 9.00 -0.73 -7.28
N LEU A 14 7.88 -0.34 -7.90
CA LEU A 14 6.56 -0.39 -7.31
C LEU A 14 5.84 -1.70 -7.69
N THR A 15 5.01 -2.20 -6.79
CA THR A 15 3.98 -3.20 -7.09
C THR A 15 2.64 -2.80 -6.47
N VAL A 16 1.53 -3.20 -7.09
CA VAL A 16 0.18 -2.90 -6.62
C VAL A 16 -0.35 -4.11 -5.89
N ILE A 17 -0.90 -3.91 -4.70
CA ILE A 17 -1.62 -4.96 -3.98
C ILE A 17 -3.10 -4.93 -4.41
N PRO A 18 -3.63 -6.03 -4.97
CA PRO A 18 -5.03 -6.13 -5.40
C PRO A 18 -6.02 -6.10 -4.23
N ASN A 19 -7.30 -5.92 -4.58
CA ASN A 19 -8.51 -5.95 -3.71
C ASN A 19 -8.50 -5.15 -2.40
N GLY A 20 -7.45 -4.38 -2.11
CA GLY A 20 -7.32 -3.58 -0.89
C GLY A 20 -6.25 -4.06 0.07
N GLY A 21 -5.63 -5.23 -0.12
CA GLY A 21 -4.52 -5.69 0.72
C GLY A 21 -4.94 -6.01 2.15
N CYS A 22 -6.15 -6.53 2.32
CA CYS A 22 -6.72 -6.87 3.63
C CYS A 22 -6.60 -8.36 3.96
N LEU A 23 -6.31 -9.19 2.97
CA LEU A 23 -6.18 -10.64 3.11
C LEU A 23 -4.83 -11.09 2.57
N ASP A 24 -4.29 -12.20 3.08
CA ASP A 24 -3.02 -12.76 2.60
C ASP A 24 -3.05 -13.03 1.09
N GLU A 25 -4.19 -13.46 0.55
CA GLU A 25 -4.37 -13.74 -0.88
C GLU A 25 -4.11 -12.50 -1.74
N ASP A 26 -4.41 -11.30 -1.24
CA ASP A 26 -4.13 -10.05 -1.94
C ASP A 26 -2.62 -9.86 -2.11
N TRP A 27 -1.84 -10.16 -1.08
CA TRP A 27 -0.39 -9.98 -1.09
C TRP A 27 0.33 -11.09 -1.85
N LEU A 28 -0.18 -12.32 -1.79
CA LEU A 28 0.32 -13.45 -2.58
C LEU A 28 0.03 -13.32 -4.08
N SER A 29 -1.09 -12.69 -4.44
CA SER A 29 -1.48 -12.47 -5.84
C SER A 29 -0.84 -11.24 -6.48
N ALA A 30 -0.13 -10.42 -5.69
CA ALA A 30 0.59 -9.26 -6.21
C ALA A 30 1.73 -9.71 -7.15
N ASN A 31 1.70 -9.18 -8.38
CA ASN A 31 2.68 -9.47 -9.41
C ASN A 31 3.19 -8.15 -10.02
N PRO A 32 4.49 -7.80 -9.85
CA PRO A 32 5.55 -8.57 -9.20
C PRO A 32 5.39 -8.71 -7.67
N SER A 33 6.08 -9.70 -7.08
CA SER A 33 6.09 -9.94 -5.63
C SER A 33 6.45 -8.67 -4.83
N PRO A 34 5.79 -8.41 -3.68
CA PRO A 34 6.00 -7.22 -2.84
C PRO A 34 7.36 -7.12 -2.16
N MET A 35 8.11 -8.22 -2.06
CA MET A 35 9.39 -8.26 -1.35
C MET A 35 10.40 -7.25 -1.91
N GLY A 36 10.91 -6.37 -1.04
CA GLY A 36 11.90 -5.33 -1.36
C GLY A 36 11.34 -4.17 -2.19
N ARG A 37 10.03 -4.08 -2.42
CA ARG A 37 9.38 -3.09 -3.29
C ARG A 37 8.62 -2.03 -2.53
N ILE A 38 8.28 -0.96 -3.24
CA ILE A 38 7.23 -0.04 -2.81
C ILE A 38 5.89 -0.72 -3.12
N VAL A 39 5.03 -0.89 -2.12
CA VAL A 39 3.69 -1.43 -2.31
C VAL A 39 2.67 -0.30 -2.32
N LEU A 40 1.81 -0.29 -3.34
CA LEU A 40 0.70 0.65 -3.44
C LEU A 40 -0.60 -0.08 -3.09
N VAL A 41 -1.29 0.40 -2.07
CA VAL A 41 -2.48 -0.25 -1.50
C VAL A 41 -3.64 0.75 -1.43
N LYS A 42 -4.84 0.31 -1.83
CA LYS A 42 -6.05 1.13 -1.68
C LYS A 42 -6.37 1.34 -0.20
N ARG A 43 -6.76 2.57 0.15
CA ARG A 43 -7.41 2.88 1.42
C ARG A 43 -8.72 2.09 1.56
N GLY A 44 -9.19 1.89 2.80
CA GLY A 44 -10.49 1.29 3.09
C GLY A 44 -10.45 -0.24 3.25
N LEU A 45 -11.63 -0.83 3.46
CA LEU A 45 -11.88 -2.27 3.70
C LEU A 45 -11.30 -2.85 5.01
N CYS A 46 -10.13 -2.37 5.44
CA CYS A 46 -9.48 -2.72 6.69
C CYS A 46 -8.57 -1.58 7.17
N ASP A 47 -8.14 -1.66 8.42
CA ASP A 47 -7.35 -0.62 9.07
C ASP A 47 -5.94 -0.48 8.46
N PHE A 48 -5.39 0.72 8.57
CA PHE A 48 -4.00 0.99 8.13
C PHE A 48 -2.97 0.13 8.87
N ILE A 49 -3.23 -0.22 10.13
CA ILE A 49 -2.35 -1.08 10.93
C ILE A 49 -2.28 -2.48 10.31
N GLN A 50 -3.39 -3.04 9.86
CA GLN A 50 -3.43 -4.36 9.22
C GLN A 50 -2.64 -4.36 7.92
N LYS A 51 -2.82 -3.32 7.07
CA LYS A 51 -2.06 -3.17 5.82
C LYS A 51 -0.55 -3.02 6.10
N ALA A 52 -0.17 -2.30 7.16
CA ALA A 52 1.22 -2.16 7.58
C ALA A 52 1.82 -3.47 8.12
N ALA A 53 1.02 -4.25 8.84
CA ALA A 53 1.43 -5.58 9.30
C ALA A 53 1.72 -6.49 8.10
N PHE A 54 0.83 -6.53 7.10
CA PHE A 54 1.10 -7.29 5.88
C PHE A 54 2.29 -6.76 5.09
N ALA A 55 2.45 -5.44 4.95
CA ALA A 55 3.64 -4.86 4.31
C ALA A 55 4.93 -5.36 4.97
N THR A 56 4.93 -5.50 6.30
CA THR A 56 6.04 -6.06 7.06
C THR A 56 6.21 -7.56 6.80
N THR A 57 5.13 -8.35 6.90
CA THR A 57 5.14 -9.81 6.64
C THR A 57 5.70 -10.15 5.25
N TYR A 58 5.28 -9.39 4.24
CA TYR A 58 5.68 -9.56 2.85
C TYR A 58 6.95 -8.80 2.47
N GLN A 59 7.68 -8.28 3.46
CA GLN A 59 8.98 -7.62 3.31
C GLN A 59 8.96 -6.47 2.29
N ALA A 60 7.84 -5.74 2.22
CA ALA A 60 7.76 -4.51 1.44
C ALA A 60 8.70 -3.46 2.04
N LYS A 61 9.37 -2.69 1.17
CA LYS A 61 10.28 -1.61 1.59
C LYS A 61 9.52 -0.37 2.02
N THR A 62 8.36 -0.11 1.42
CA THR A 62 7.56 1.09 1.68
C THR A 62 6.10 0.81 1.37
N LEU A 63 5.19 1.24 2.24
CA LEU A 63 3.75 1.18 2.03
C LEU A 63 3.22 2.56 1.63
N LEU A 64 2.61 2.65 0.45
CA LEU A 64 1.85 3.82 0.00
C LEU A 64 0.36 3.51 0.01
N LEU A 65 -0.43 4.41 0.57
CA LEU A 65 -1.88 4.33 0.63
C LEU A 65 -2.48 5.40 -0.27
N TYR A 66 -3.47 5.03 -1.09
CA TYR A 66 -4.16 5.97 -1.95
C TYR A 66 -5.67 5.90 -1.82
N ASN A 67 -6.29 7.06 -2.05
CA ASN A 67 -7.73 7.25 -2.10
C ASN A 67 -8.22 7.16 -3.55
N ASP A 68 -9.39 6.56 -3.81
CA ASP A 68 -9.94 6.41 -5.17
C ASP A 68 -11.42 6.78 -5.33
N GLY A 69 -12.06 7.26 -4.27
CA GLY A 69 -13.38 7.88 -4.30
C GLY A 69 -14.55 6.92 -4.41
N ALA A 70 -14.32 5.61 -4.42
CA ALA A 70 -15.40 4.65 -4.66
C ALA A 70 -16.35 4.44 -3.47
N SER A 71 -15.96 4.87 -2.27
CA SER A 71 -16.78 4.81 -1.05
C SER A 71 -16.31 5.83 0.00
N SER A 72 -17.12 6.04 1.04
CA SER A 72 -16.82 6.99 2.12
C SER A 72 -15.55 6.66 2.90
N ASP A 73 -15.21 5.38 3.06
CA ASP A 73 -13.98 4.94 3.71
C ASP A 73 -12.74 5.02 2.80
N ARG A 74 -12.94 5.04 1.47
CA ARG A 74 -11.88 5.16 0.46
C ARG A 74 -11.49 6.59 0.14
N ASN A 75 -12.39 7.56 0.41
CA ASN A 75 -12.21 9.01 0.18
C ASN A 75 -11.84 9.38 -1.27
N ASN A 76 -12.05 10.64 -1.66
CA ASN A 76 -11.60 11.10 -2.97
C ASN A 76 -10.06 11.23 -3.05
N PRO A 77 -9.47 11.07 -4.25
CA PRO A 77 -8.07 11.41 -4.50
C PRO A 77 -7.73 12.80 -3.96
N ILE A 78 -6.54 12.94 -3.38
CA ILE A 78 -6.05 14.23 -2.91
C ILE A 78 -5.60 15.03 -4.13
N PHE A 79 -6.26 16.15 -4.41
CA PHE A 79 -5.81 17.09 -5.43
C PHE A 79 -4.56 17.81 -4.94
N ILE A 80 -3.49 17.75 -5.73
CA ILE A 80 -2.28 18.54 -5.51
C ILE A 80 -2.34 19.71 -6.48
N SER A 81 -2.53 20.92 -5.94
CA SER A 81 -2.48 22.20 -6.66
C SER A 81 -1.16 22.90 -6.44
#